data_AF-A0A523L3L4-F1
#
_entry.id   AF-A0A523L3L4-F1
#
_cell.length_a   1.000
_cell.length_b   1.000
_cell.length_c   1.000
_cell.angle_alpha   90.00
_cell.angle_beta   90.00
_cell.angle_gamma   90.00
#
_symmetry.space_group_name_H-M   'P 1'
#
loop_
_entity.id
_entity.type
_entity.pdbx_description
1 polymer ?
#
loop_
_entity_poly.entity_id
_entity_poly.type
_entity_poly.pdbx_seq_one_letter_code
_entity_poly.pdbx_strand_id
1 'polypeptide(L)' 'MDRNSPPPPAAKKRLNAVDYFLYALVAAFIFYAIYRVNDVLVYHWNWSRVFGFVIRFDEETQSWVSNILLH' A
#
# COMPACT_ATOMS: atom_id res chain seq x y z
N MET A 1 22.57 -38.33 21.42
CA MET A 1 21.85 -37.43 20.51
C MET A 1 20.99 -36.50 21.34
N ASP A 2 21.37 -35.24 21.42
CA ASP A 2 20.58 -34.21 22.12
C ASP A 2 19.32 -33.91 21.29
N ARG A 3 18.15 -34.19 21.86
CA ARG A 3 16.84 -34.05 21.20
C ARG A 3 16.14 -32.73 21.54
N ASN A 4 16.75 -31.89 22.39
CA ASN A 4 16.11 -30.71 22.96
C ASN A 4 16.68 -29.39 22.41
N SER A 5 17.46 -29.43 21.33
CA SER A 5 17.97 -28.22 20.68
C SER A 5 16.88 -27.61 19.79
N PRO A 6 16.48 -26.33 19.99
CA PRO A 6 15.55 -25.67 19.09
C PRO A 6 16.16 -25.53 17.69
N PRO A 7 15.36 -25.59 16.62
CA PRO A 7 15.85 -25.46 15.25
C PRO A 7 16.54 -24.10 15.05
N PRO A 8 17.60 -24.05 14.22
CA PRO A 8 18.31 -22.80 13.95
C PRO A 8 17.33 -21.73 13.39
N PRO A 9 17.47 -20.46 13.80
CA PRO A 9 16.59 -19.39 13.34
C PRO A 9 16.59 -19.29 11.81
N ALA A 10 15.41 -19.16 11.21
CA ALA A 10 15.29 -18.96 9.77
C ALA A 10 16.07 -17.70 9.34
N ALA A 11 16.84 -17.81 8.26
CA ALA A 11 17.62 -16.69 7.75
C ALA A 11 16.69 -15.54 7.32
N LYS A 12 16.95 -14.33 7.82
CA LYS A 12 16.20 -13.13 7.43
C LYS A 12 16.44 -12.83 5.96
N LYS A 13 15.38 -12.85 5.14
CA LYS A 13 15.46 -12.48 3.72
C LYS A 13 15.85 -11.01 3.61
N ARG A 14 16.99 -10.73 2.97
CA ARG A 14 17.46 -9.38 2.71
C ARG A 14 16.92 -8.91 1.37
N LEU A 15 16.48 -7.65 1.31
CA LEU A 15 16.11 -7.01 0.05
C LEU A 15 17.38 -6.78 -0.78
N ASN A 16 17.33 -7.21 -2.03
CA ASN A 16 18.40 -7.04 -3.00
C ASN A 16 18.15 -5.82 -3.89
N ALA A 17 19.16 -5.41 -4.66
CA ALA A 17 19.06 -4.25 -5.54
C ALA A 17 17.90 -4.34 -6.54
N VAL A 18 17.57 -5.55 -7.00
CA VAL A 18 16.42 -5.81 -7.88
C VAL A 18 15.10 -5.49 -7.17
N ASP A 19 14.96 -5.85 -5.89
CA ASP A 19 13.75 -5.54 -5.12
C ASP A 19 13.56 -4.02 -5.03
N TYR A 20 14.64 -3.28 -4.70
CA TYR A 20 14.59 -1.82 -4.67
C TYR A 20 14.28 -1.20 -6.03
N PHE A 21 14.84 -1.73 -7.11
CA PHE A 21 14.53 -1.26 -8.46
C PHE A 21 13.06 -1.47 -8.81
N LEU A 22 12.49 -2.63 -8.49
CA LEU A 22 11.07 -2.91 -8.70
C LEU A 22 10.19 -1.97 -7.87
N TYR A 23 10.52 -1.74 -6.60
CA TYR A 23 9.80 -0.77 -5.78
C TYR A 23 9.89 0.66 -6.34
N ALA A 24 11.05 1.07 -6.84
CA ALA A 24 11.23 2.37 -7.46
C ALA A 24 10.40 2.53 -8.74
N LEU A 25 10.31 1.48 -9.57
CA LEU A 25 9.51 1.47 -10.78
C LEU A 25 8.01 1.61 -10.46
N VAL A 26 7.53 0.85 -9.47
CA VAL A 26 6.14 0.95 -9.00
C VAL A 26 5.86 2.34 -8.45
N ALA A 27 6.76 2.89 -7.63
CA ALA A 27 6.61 4.24 -7.10
C ALA A 27 6.56 5.29 -8.23
N ALA A 28 7.46 5.20 -9.21
CA ALA A 28 7.48 6.10 -10.36
C ALA A 28 6.17 6.04 -11.16
N PHE A 29 5.61 4.84 -11.34
CA PHE A 29 4.31 4.67 -12.00
C PHE A 29 3.18 5.34 -11.22
N ILE A 30 3.12 5.17 -9.89
CA ILE A 30 2.13 5.83 -9.03
C ILE A 30 2.27 7.36 -9.12
N PHE A 31 3.49 7.88 -9.01
CA PHE A 31 3.74 9.32 -9.14
C PHE A 31 3.32 9.87 -10.51
N TYR A 32 3.64 9.14 -11.58
CA TYR A 32 3.23 9.52 -12.92
C TYR A 32 1.70 9.54 -13.06
N ALA A 33 0.99 8.56 -12.50
CA ALA A 33 -0.47 8.54 -12.51
C ALA A 33 -1.06 9.74 -11.76
N ILE A 34 -0.53 10.05 -10.56
CA ILE A 34 -0.96 11.22 -9.78
C ILE A 34 -0.70 12.52 -10.57
N TYR A 35 0.49 12.67 -11.15
CA TYR A 35 0.83 13.83 -11.98
C TYR A 35 -0.12 13.97 -13.16
N ARG A 36 -0.32 12.89 -13.93
CA ARG A 36 -1.21 12.87 -15.09
C ARG A 36 -2.65 13.24 -14.70
N VAL A 37 -3.15 12.71 -13.59
CA VAL A 37 -4.51 13.01 -13.11
C VAL A 37 -4.67 14.48 -12.74
N ASN A 38 -3.64 15.11 -12.15
CA ASN A 38 -3.69 16.52 -11.80
C ASN A 38 -3.50 17.46 -12.99
N ASP A 39 -2.66 17.09 -13.95
CA ASP A 39 -2.20 17.98 -15.01
C ASP A 39 -3.10 17.93 -16.27
N VAL A 40 -3.67 16.75 -16.58
CA VAL A 40 -4.36 16.53 -17.87
C VAL A 40 -5.86 16.59 -17.75
N LEU A 41 -6.41 16.36 -16.55
CA LEU A 41 -7.82 16.60 -16.33
C LEU A 41 -8.03 18.11 -16.18
N VAL A 42 -8.94 18.67 -16.99
CA VAL A 42 -9.44 20.05 -16.87
C VAL A 42 -10.06 20.31 -15.47
N TYR A 43 -10.36 19.24 -14.74
CA TYR A 43 -10.87 19.27 -13.37
C TYR A 43 -9.74 19.07 -12.34
N HIS A 44 -9.68 19.97 -11.35
CA HIS A 44 -8.81 19.83 -10.19
C HIS A 44 -9.30 18.66 -9.33
N TRP A 45 -8.62 17.52 -9.47
CA TRP A 45 -9.00 16.30 -8.77
C TRP A 45 -8.91 16.46 -7.25
N ASN A 46 -9.99 16.10 -6.54
CA ASN A 46 -10.03 16.14 -5.08
C ASN A 46 -9.54 14.80 -4.50
N TRP A 47 -8.24 14.69 -4.26
CA TRP A 47 -7.59 13.51 -3.69
C TRP A 47 -8.13 13.09 -2.32
N SER A 48 -8.64 14.02 -1.52
CA SER A 48 -9.21 13.71 -0.20
C SER A 48 -10.43 12.79 -0.30
N ARG A 49 -11.20 12.85 -1.39
CA ARG A 49 -12.35 11.97 -1.60
C ARG A 49 -11.95 10.55 -1.98
N VAL A 50 -10.78 10.36 -2.62
CA VAL A 50 -10.32 9.04 -3.08
C VAL A 50 -10.14 8.08 -1.91
N PHE A 51 -9.51 8.54 -0.84
CA PHE A 51 -9.25 7.70 0.33
C PHE A 51 -10.55 7.20 0.98
N GLY A 52 -11.60 8.04 0.98
CA GLY A 52 -12.92 7.70 1.48
C GLY A 52 -13.63 6.58 0.70
N PHE A 53 -13.25 6.33 -0.56
CA PHE A 53 -13.75 5.19 -1.34
C PHE A 53 -13.09 3.86 -0.96
N VAL A 54 -11.93 3.89 -0.29
CA VAL A 54 -11.23 2.68 0.16
C VAL A 54 -11.58 2.40 1.62
N ILE A 55 -11.44 3.40 2.48
CA ILE A 55 -11.67 3.28 3.93
C ILE A 55 -12.56 4.45 4.36
N ARG A 56 -13.64 4.14 5.08
CA ARG A 56 -14.56 5.12 5.65
C ARG A 56 -14.51 5.03 7.17
N PHE A 57 -14.55 6.16 7.86
CA PHE A 57 -14.83 6.16 9.29
C PHE A 57 -16.34 5.99 9.50
N ASP A 58 -16.71 5.06 10.37
CA ASP A 58 -18.10 4.83 10.78
C ASP A 58 -18.33 5.46 12.14
N GLU A 59 -19.17 6.49 12.17
CA GLU A 59 -19.50 7.23 13.38
C GLU A 59 -20.38 6.40 14.33
N GLU A 60 -21.17 5.45 13.82
CA GLU A 60 -22.05 4.61 14.66
C GLU A 60 -21.25 3.61 15.49
N THR A 61 -20.24 2.99 14.88
CA THR A 61 -19.37 2.01 15.56
C THR A 61 -18.05 2.61 16.06
N GLN A 62 -17.81 3.90 15.79
CA GLN A 62 -16.56 4.62 16.08
C GLN A 62 -15.33 3.87 15.54
N SER A 63 -15.43 3.32 14.33
CA SER A 63 -14.42 2.43 13.75
C SER A 63 -14.11 2.73 12.29
N TRP A 64 -12.91 2.35 11.82
CA TRP A 64 -12.55 2.44 10.41
C TRP A 64 -13.00 1.18 9.69
N VAL A 65 -13.90 1.32 8.73
CA VAL A 65 -14.48 0.23 7.94
C VAL A 65 -14.06 0.33 6.47
N SER A 66 -13.87 -0.83 5.85
CA SER A 66 -13.67 -0.92 4.40
C SER A 66 -14.94 -0.50 3.67
N ASN A 67 -14.80 0.33 2.64
CA ASN A 67 -15.94 0.79 1.86
C ASN A 67 -16.27 -0.22 0.72
N ILE A 68 -17.40 -0.02 0.03
CA ILE A 68 -18.03 -0.95 -0.95
C ILE A 68 -17.11 -1.51 -2.05
N LEU A 69 -15.96 -0.89 -2.32
CA LEU A 69 -14.97 -1.38 -3.31
C LEU A 69 -14.12 -2.56 -2.81
N LEU A 70 -14.18 -2.89 -1.52
CA LEU A 70 -13.42 -3.97 -0.88
C LEU A 70 -14.30 -5.15 -0.46
N HIS A 71 -15.59 -5.14 -0.79
CA HIS A 71 -16.54 -6.20 -0.43
C HIS A 71 -16.67 -7.27 -1.52
#